data_AF-A0A8H7DDC0-F1
#
_entry.id   AF-A0A8H7DDC0-F1
#
_cell.length_a   1.000
_cell.length_b   1.000
_cell.length_c   1.000
_cell.angle_alpha   90.00
_cell.angle_beta   90.00
_cell.angle_gamma   90.00
#
_symmetry.space_group_name_H-M   'P 1'
#
loop_
_entity.id
_entity.type
_entity.pdbx_description
1 polymer ?
#
loop_
_entity_poly.entity_id
_entity_poly.type
_entity_poly.pdbx_seq_one_letter_code
_entity_poly.pdbx_strand_id
1 'polypeptide(L)'
;MLVAPIMQRLAISTGLHFNRDIRPSNEQLHIFHDQLIITVIKALLLYNEGFEDVAKHPSLRHKSIRAIPVGYKTLQFATRASTNEEATVRGNLQYHDELYVTQLKRTPESLSKYAIPSYNDQLTNARIRGAQLLRSKDVDAWERRDIFQLGFGLFHLCLNLVWAILHTHRGSVNELGSLAYFFALMEKKRLGNDQPDYHSLLAALTQILHGLLLNAWVKECGFPSLKSFADSKPDPNSLRNIASRILNTYATPMPEADSPESVKDPAAGEESSDSGSDGEADVLFPFNISLAPAQNPKDDVAYHNIRLLTRELLTVIVLVRAISDGDIGRVEVLLPHLAMMFRGAGCNKYCSEILHFIHNLKHVWTPEFAFEY
;
A
#
# COMPACT_ATOMS: atom_id res chain seq x y z
N MET A 1 23.93 -13.15 4.88
CA MET A 1 24.44 -12.85 3.52
C MET A 1 25.52 -11.78 3.59
N LEU A 2 26.42 -11.72 2.60
CA LEU A 2 27.53 -10.75 2.58
C LEU A 2 27.06 -9.36 2.17
N VAL A 3 27.65 -8.31 2.75
CA VAL A 3 27.31 -6.91 2.41
C VAL A 3 28.02 -6.42 1.14
N ALA A 4 29.21 -6.95 0.83
CA ALA A 4 30.02 -6.46 -0.28
C ALA A 4 29.31 -6.50 -1.66
N PRO A 5 28.58 -7.59 -2.04
CA PRO A 5 27.83 -7.60 -3.29
C PRO A 5 26.71 -6.55 -3.35
N ILE A 6 26.05 -6.29 -2.22
CA ILE A 6 25.00 -5.26 -2.14
C ILE A 6 25.61 -3.87 -2.35
N MET A 7 26.76 -3.59 -1.75
CA MET A 7 27.45 -2.30 -1.93
C MET A 7 27.98 -2.10 -3.35
N GLN A 8 28.44 -3.16 -4.01
CA GLN A 8 28.82 -3.10 -5.42
C GLN A 8 27.62 -2.72 -6.30
N ARG A 9 26.46 -3.34 -6.06
CA ARG A 9 25.21 -3.01 -6.76
C ARG A 9 24.76 -1.58 -6.47
N LEU A 10 24.84 -1.12 -5.22
CA LEU A 10 24.54 0.26 -4.85
C LEU A 10 25.41 1.25 -5.62
N ALA A 11 26.72 0.99 -5.72
CA ALA A 11 27.68 1.88 -6.38
C ALA A 11 27.40 2.07 -7.88
N ILE A 12 26.82 1.06 -8.55
CA ILE A 12 26.44 1.12 -9.97
C ILE A 12 24.94 1.36 -10.20
N SER A 13 24.15 1.44 -9.12
CA SER A 13 22.70 1.61 -9.22
C SER A 13 22.37 2.98 -9.80
N THR A 14 21.27 3.03 -10.57
CA THR A 14 20.72 4.28 -11.10
C THR A 14 19.45 4.65 -10.34
N GLY A 15 19.08 5.93 -10.39
CA GLY A 15 17.82 6.38 -9.80
C GLY A 15 16.60 5.64 -10.38
N LEU A 16 15.50 5.67 -9.64
CA LEU A 16 14.24 5.08 -10.10
C LEU A 16 13.69 5.82 -11.32
N HIS A 17 13.29 5.07 -12.33
CA HIS A 17 12.58 5.59 -13.49
C HIS A 17 11.08 5.35 -13.34
N PHE A 18 10.25 6.39 -13.45
CA PHE A 18 8.81 6.30 -13.15
C PHE A 18 8.11 5.19 -13.95
N ASN A 19 8.21 5.20 -15.28
CA ASN A 19 7.49 4.23 -16.13
C ASN A 19 7.97 2.77 -15.99
N ARG A 20 9.22 2.57 -15.57
CA ARG A 20 9.84 1.24 -15.46
C ARG A 20 9.74 0.68 -14.05
N ASP A 21 9.99 1.53 -13.06
CA ASP A 21 10.21 1.10 -11.69
C ASP A 21 9.00 1.38 -10.79
N ILE A 22 8.24 2.44 -11.06
CA ILE A 22 7.15 2.91 -10.20
C ILE A 22 5.77 2.59 -10.78
N ARG A 23 5.55 2.81 -12.08
CA ARG A 23 4.26 2.49 -12.71
C ARG A 23 4.00 0.98 -12.59
N PRO A 24 2.83 0.56 -12.04
CA PRO A 24 2.49 -0.86 -11.96
C PRO A 24 2.52 -1.51 -13.35
N SER A 25 3.10 -2.70 -13.47
CA SER A 25 2.99 -3.50 -14.68
C SER A 25 1.57 -4.01 -14.89
N ASN A 26 1.22 -4.42 -16.12
CA ASN A 26 -0.07 -5.05 -16.39
C ASN A 26 -0.31 -6.25 -15.49
N GLU A 27 0.71 -7.09 -15.27
CA GLU A 27 0.60 -8.24 -14.36
C GLU A 27 0.29 -7.80 -12.93
N GLN A 28 1.01 -6.80 -12.40
CA GLN A 28 0.74 -6.26 -11.06
C GLN A 28 -0.68 -5.71 -10.93
N LEU A 29 -1.18 -5.00 -11.95
CA LEU A 29 -2.56 -4.50 -11.99
C LEU A 29 -3.58 -5.64 -11.95
N HIS A 30 -3.37 -6.71 -12.73
CA HIS A 30 -4.25 -7.88 -12.71
C HIS A 30 -4.26 -8.55 -11.33
N ILE A 31 -3.09 -8.73 -10.72
CA ILE A 31 -2.97 -9.32 -9.38
C ILE A 31 -3.67 -8.44 -8.34
N PHE A 32 -3.45 -7.12 -8.38
CA PHE A 32 -4.08 -6.20 -7.42
C PHE A 32 -5.60 -6.20 -7.58
N HIS A 33 -6.10 -6.16 -8.82
CA HIS A 33 -7.53 -6.23 -9.11
C HIS A 33 -8.16 -7.55 -8.63
N ASP A 34 -7.47 -8.67 -8.83
CA ASP A 34 -7.92 -9.97 -8.30
C ASP A 34 -8.08 -9.93 -6.78
N GLN A 35 -7.12 -9.33 -6.07
CA GLN A 35 -7.21 -9.17 -4.62
C GLN A 35 -8.37 -8.26 -4.17
N LEU A 36 -8.69 -7.22 -4.95
CA LEU A 36 -9.85 -6.37 -4.72
C LEU A 36 -11.15 -7.17 -4.88
N ILE A 37 -11.30 -7.96 -5.94
CA ILE A 37 -12.46 -8.85 -6.16
C ILE A 37 -12.65 -9.77 -4.97
N ILE A 38 -11.60 -10.47 -4.55
CA ILE A 38 -11.67 -11.37 -3.39
C ILE A 38 -12.05 -10.60 -2.12
N THR A 39 -11.56 -9.38 -1.96
CA THR A 39 -11.88 -8.56 -0.79
C THR A 39 -13.36 -8.19 -0.73
N VAL A 40 -13.95 -7.81 -1.86
CA VAL A 40 -15.39 -7.52 -2.01
C VAL A 40 -16.24 -8.76 -1.72
N ILE A 41 -15.85 -9.93 -2.24
CA ILE A 41 -16.54 -11.19 -1.99
C ILE A 41 -16.46 -11.56 -0.51
N LYS A 42 -15.28 -11.46 0.12
CA LYS A 42 -15.11 -11.78 1.54
C LYS A 42 -15.99 -10.93 2.45
N ALA A 43 -16.30 -9.68 2.09
CA ALA A 43 -17.24 -8.85 2.85
C ALA A 43 -18.66 -9.43 2.83
N LEU A 44 -19.14 -9.93 1.67
CA LEU A 44 -20.43 -10.63 1.58
C LEU A 44 -20.44 -11.88 2.46
N LEU A 45 -19.42 -12.73 2.29
CA LEU A 45 -19.31 -14.02 2.99
C LEU A 45 -19.21 -13.90 4.51
N LEU A 46 -18.70 -12.77 5.01
CA LEU A 46 -18.52 -12.55 6.44
C LEU A 46 -19.83 -12.28 7.18
N TYR A 47 -20.83 -11.68 6.51
CA TYR A 47 -22.06 -11.20 7.17
C TYR A 47 -23.34 -11.90 6.68
N ASN A 48 -23.25 -12.84 5.73
CA ASN A 48 -24.41 -13.52 5.19
C ASN A 48 -24.21 -15.03 5.25
N GLU A 49 -25.18 -15.71 5.86
CA GLU A 49 -25.27 -17.17 5.88
C GLU A 49 -25.67 -17.72 4.50
N GLY A 50 -25.44 -19.01 4.27
CA GLY A 50 -25.83 -19.72 3.05
C GLY A 50 -24.76 -19.72 1.95
N PHE A 51 -23.60 -19.12 2.20
CA PHE A 51 -22.44 -19.14 1.30
C PHE A 51 -21.30 -20.06 1.78
N GLU A 52 -21.50 -20.87 2.81
CA GLU A 52 -20.44 -21.65 3.48
C GLU A 52 -19.75 -22.64 2.54
N ASP A 53 -20.49 -23.22 1.59
CA ASP A 53 -19.94 -24.17 0.64
C ASP A 53 -19.13 -23.48 -0.46
N VAL A 54 -19.65 -22.38 -1.03
CA VAL A 54 -18.94 -21.62 -2.05
C VAL A 54 -17.70 -20.92 -1.47
N ALA A 55 -17.75 -20.49 -0.20
CA ALA A 55 -16.62 -19.86 0.50
C ALA A 55 -15.37 -20.75 0.58
N LYS A 56 -15.53 -22.07 0.55
CA LYS A 56 -14.40 -23.02 0.57
C LYS A 56 -13.66 -23.07 -0.77
N HIS A 57 -14.29 -22.62 -1.85
CA HIS A 57 -13.75 -22.76 -3.20
C HIS A 57 -12.38 -22.06 -3.35
N PRO A 58 -11.33 -22.74 -3.86
CA PRO A 58 -9.99 -22.18 -3.93
C PRO A 58 -9.89 -20.87 -4.72
N SER A 59 -10.72 -20.68 -5.76
CA SER A 59 -10.70 -19.44 -6.54
C SER A 59 -11.12 -18.22 -5.70
N LEU A 60 -11.86 -18.39 -4.60
CA LEU A 60 -12.30 -17.28 -3.74
C LEU A 60 -11.28 -16.91 -2.65
N ARG A 61 -10.04 -17.41 -2.77
CA ARG A 61 -8.92 -17.09 -1.89
C ARG A 61 -7.97 -16.12 -2.59
N HIS A 62 -7.26 -15.30 -1.81
CA HIS A 62 -6.20 -14.49 -2.39
C HIS A 62 -5.12 -15.40 -2.95
N LYS A 63 -4.70 -15.16 -4.20
CA LYS A 63 -3.57 -15.87 -4.80
C LYS A 63 -2.30 -15.54 -4.03
N SER A 64 -1.63 -16.56 -3.51
CA SER A 64 -0.32 -16.43 -2.88
C SER A 64 0.74 -16.06 -3.92
N ILE A 65 1.66 -15.18 -3.56
CA ILE A 65 2.77 -14.74 -4.41
C ILE A 65 4.09 -15.19 -3.80
N ARG A 66 4.36 -14.75 -2.56
CA ARG A 66 5.56 -15.12 -1.81
C ARG A 66 5.23 -15.18 -0.32
N ALA A 67 4.28 -16.05 -0.01
CA ALA A 67 3.90 -16.37 1.36
C ALA A 67 5.05 -17.04 2.12
N ILE A 68 5.14 -16.73 3.41
CA ILE A 68 6.00 -17.45 4.35
C ILE A 68 5.64 -18.96 4.30
N PRO A 69 6.64 -19.87 4.29
CA PRO A 69 6.38 -21.30 4.24
C PRO A 69 5.46 -21.80 5.35
N VAL A 70 4.58 -22.74 5.03
CA VAL A 70 3.66 -23.33 6.00
C VAL A 70 4.45 -23.99 7.13
N GLY A 71 4.13 -23.62 8.37
CA GLY A 71 4.80 -24.14 9.56
C GLY A 71 6.08 -23.40 9.94
N TYR A 72 6.52 -22.41 9.17
CA TYR A 72 7.65 -21.56 9.55
C TYR A 72 7.32 -20.79 10.84
N LYS A 73 8.27 -20.80 11.79
CA LYS A 73 8.18 -20.06 13.04
C LYS A 73 9.37 -19.11 13.13
N THR A 74 9.07 -17.82 13.23
CA THR A 74 10.10 -16.80 13.44
C THR A 74 10.64 -16.93 14.86
N LEU A 75 11.95 -17.19 14.99
CA LEU A 75 12.63 -17.11 16.27
C LEU A 75 12.79 -15.65 16.67
N GLN A 76 12.42 -15.31 17.90
CA GLN A 76 12.50 -13.96 18.42
C GLN A 76 13.49 -13.92 19.58
N PHE A 77 14.45 -13.01 19.49
CA PHE A 77 15.45 -12.78 20.52
C PHE A 77 15.35 -11.33 20.98
N ALA A 78 14.71 -11.12 22.12
CA ALA A 78 14.62 -9.80 22.72
C ALA A 78 15.99 -9.39 23.28
N THR A 79 16.43 -8.18 22.95
CA THR A 79 17.66 -7.59 23.47
C THR A 79 17.36 -6.85 24.78
N ARG A 80 18.41 -6.46 25.51
CA ARG A 80 18.22 -5.68 26.74
C ARG A 80 17.83 -4.25 26.36
N ALA A 81 16.88 -3.69 27.12
CA ALA A 81 16.50 -2.28 26.99
C ALA A 81 17.72 -1.36 27.08
N SER A 82 17.80 -0.40 26.15
CA SER A 82 18.82 0.65 26.10
C SER A 82 18.26 1.94 26.71
N THR A 83 19.17 2.78 27.22
CA THR A 83 18.86 4.16 27.64
C THR A 83 19.28 5.20 26.60
N ASN A 84 19.89 4.75 25.49
CA ASN A 84 20.22 5.61 24.37
C ASN A 84 18.93 6.00 23.63
N GLU A 85 18.79 7.27 23.31
CA GLU A 85 17.68 7.77 22.50
C GLU A 85 17.89 7.41 21.02
N GLU A 86 16.81 7.14 20.28
CA GLU A 86 16.86 6.82 18.84
C GLU A 86 16.22 7.93 17.98
N ALA A 87 15.99 9.11 18.54
CA ALA A 87 15.40 10.25 17.83
C ALA A 87 16.44 11.03 17.00
N THR A 88 17.73 10.99 17.37
CA THR A 88 18.82 11.65 16.64
C THR A 88 19.76 10.67 15.93
N VAL A 89 20.54 11.20 14.97
CA VAL A 89 21.58 10.43 14.27
C VAL A 89 22.64 9.93 15.25
N ARG A 90 23.06 10.77 16.20
CA ARG A 90 24.03 10.40 17.23
C ARG A 90 23.49 9.31 18.14
N GLY A 91 22.23 9.45 18.58
CA GLY A 91 21.58 8.46 19.42
C GLY A 91 21.49 7.08 18.77
N ASN A 92 21.09 7.03 17.48
CA ASN A 92 21.10 5.79 16.70
C ASN A 92 22.50 5.16 16.61
N LEU A 93 23.54 5.96 16.38
CA LEU A 93 24.92 5.46 16.36
C LEU A 93 25.32 4.80 17.69
N GLN A 94 25.01 5.47 18.80
CA GLN A 94 25.27 4.98 20.16
C GLN A 94 24.48 3.71 20.47
N TYR A 95 23.20 3.66 20.08
CA TYR A 95 22.37 2.48 20.23
C TYR A 95 22.93 1.28 19.45
N HIS A 96 23.37 1.49 18.21
CA HIS A 96 23.98 0.42 17.41
C HIS A 96 25.27 -0.11 18.06
N ASP A 97 26.15 0.75 18.56
CA ASP A 97 27.37 0.32 19.27
C ASP A 97 27.05 -0.43 20.57
N GLU A 98 26.08 0.05 21.35
CA GLU A 98 25.63 -0.65 22.55
C GLU A 98 25.08 -2.03 22.19
N LEU A 99 24.14 -2.11 21.24
CA LEU A 99 23.48 -3.35 20.89
C LEU A 99 24.48 -4.38 20.33
N TYR A 100 25.19 -4.04 19.25
CA TYR A 100 25.97 -5.03 18.53
C TYR A 100 27.34 -5.30 19.17
N VAL A 101 28.03 -4.26 19.66
CA VAL A 101 29.37 -4.41 20.23
C VAL A 101 29.29 -4.74 21.72
N THR A 102 28.42 -4.04 22.47
CA THR A 102 28.37 -4.21 23.93
C THR A 102 27.47 -5.37 24.36
N GLN A 103 26.25 -5.49 23.86
CA GLN A 103 25.32 -6.55 24.28
C GLN A 103 25.59 -7.86 23.55
N LEU A 104 25.67 -7.83 22.22
CA LEU A 104 25.87 -9.02 21.38
C LEU A 104 27.34 -9.44 21.25
N LYS A 105 28.28 -8.66 21.81
CA LYS A 105 29.73 -8.94 21.84
C LYS A 105 30.32 -9.22 20.45
N ARG A 106 29.82 -8.55 19.43
CA ARG A 106 30.35 -8.63 18.06
C ARG A 106 31.49 -7.63 17.90
N THR A 107 32.44 -7.93 17.01
CA THR A 107 33.52 -6.99 16.66
C THR A 107 33.21 -6.27 15.35
N PRO A 108 33.67 -5.03 15.15
CA PRO A 108 33.51 -4.30 13.88
C PRO A 108 33.97 -5.08 12.64
N GLU A 109 35.06 -5.85 12.75
CA GLU A 109 35.59 -6.67 11.65
C GLU A 109 34.65 -7.82 11.30
N SER A 110 33.97 -8.40 12.30
CA SER A 110 32.95 -9.43 12.09
C SER A 110 31.68 -8.84 11.49
N LEU A 111 31.22 -7.70 12.00
CA LEU A 111 30.00 -7.02 11.55
C LEU A 111 30.13 -6.54 10.10
N SER A 112 31.28 -5.96 9.75
CA SER A 112 31.57 -5.42 8.41
C SER A 112 31.46 -6.42 7.26
N LYS A 113 31.34 -7.72 7.56
CA LYS A 113 31.22 -8.77 6.53
C LYS A 113 29.78 -9.00 6.08
N TYR A 114 28.79 -8.76 6.93
CA TYR A 114 27.43 -9.23 6.73
C TYR A 114 26.45 -8.08 6.59
N ALA A 115 25.48 -8.25 5.71
CA ALA A 115 24.32 -7.37 5.63
C ALA A 115 23.32 -7.75 6.72
N ILE A 116 22.74 -6.73 7.36
CA ILE A 116 21.75 -6.85 8.41
C ILE A 116 20.46 -6.18 7.93
N PRO A 117 19.37 -6.93 7.70
CA PRO A 117 18.07 -6.33 7.43
C PRO A 117 17.61 -5.56 8.66
N SER A 118 17.18 -4.32 8.46
CA SER A 118 16.74 -3.42 9.52
C SER A 118 15.42 -2.80 9.12
N TYR A 119 14.34 -3.21 9.79
CA TYR A 119 12.98 -2.77 9.52
C TYR A 119 12.50 -1.87 10.65
N ASN A 120 12.37 -0.57 10.37
CA ASN A 120 12.11 0.43 11.40
C ASN A 120 10.96 1.35 11.01
N ASP A 121 10.56 2.23 11.94
CA ASP A 121 9.74 3.37 11.56
C ASP A 121 10.50 4.34 10.64
N GLN A 122 9.76 5.30 10.09
CA GLN A 122 10.29 6.29 9.14
C GLN A 122 11.41 7.13 9.75
N LEU A 123 11.28 7.55 11.00
CA LEU A 123 12.25 8.45 11.64
C LEU A 123 13.57 7.71 11.84
N THR A 124 13.54 6.50 12.38
CA THR A 124 14.73 5.66 12.57
C THR A 124 15.44 5.40 11.25
N ASN A 125 14.72 5.00 10.20
CA ASN A 125 15.31 4.85 8.86
C ASN A 125 15.99 6.13 8.36
N ALA A 126 15.38 7.30 8.58
CA ALA A 126 15.99 8.57 8.22
C ALA A 126 17.26 8.87 9.04
N ARG A 127 17.31 8.48 10.32
CA ARG A 127 18.51 8.63 11.17
C ARG A 127 19.63 7.70 10.75
N ILE A 128 19.32 6.45 10.41
CA ILE A 128 20.32 5.49 9.91
C ILE A 128 20.88 5.97 8.55
N ARG A 129 20.04 6.42 7.62
CA ARG A 129 20.52 7.03 6.35
C ARG A 129 21.37 8.27 6.59
N GLY A 130 20.99 9.11 7.57
CA GLY A 130 21.80 10.25 7.98
C GLY A 130 23.18 9.83 8.50
N ALA A 131 23.25 8.78 9.31
CA ALA A 131 24.52 8.21 9.77
C ALA A 131 25.37 7.70 8.60
N GLN A 132 24.77 6.94 7.67
CA GLN A 132 25.45 6.43 6.48
C GLN A 132 26.03 7.55 5.62
N LEU A 133 25.28 8.64 5.43
CA LEU A 133 25.76 9.80 4.67
C LEU A 133 26.92 10.50 5.36
N LEU A 134 26.78 10.83 6.64
CA LEU A 134 27.80 11.56 7.41
C LEU A 134 29.10 10.76 7.54
N ARG A 135 28.99 9.44 7.63
CA ARG A 135 30.11 8.53 7.84
C ARG A 135 30.59 7.88 6.55
N SER A 136 30.10 8.28 5.37
CA SER A 136 30.41 7.65 4.08
C SER A 136 31.89 7.48 3.73
N LYS A 137 32.80 8.21 4.39
CA LYS A 137 34.25 8.15 4.19
C LYS A 137 35.00 7.38 5.28
N ASP A 138 34.30 6.81 6.26
CA ASP A 138 34.91 6.04 7.33
C ASP A 138 35.46 4.70 6.81
N VAL A 139 36.35 4.10 7.59
CA VAL A 139 37.25 3.03 7.16
C VAL A 139 36.54 1.74 6.77
N ASP A 140 35.53 1.32 7.51
CA ASP A 140 34.87 0.02 7.32
C ASP A 140 33.34 0.12 7.26
N ALA A 141 32.70 -0.98 6.85
CA ALA A 141 31.25 -1.02 6.64
C ALA A 141 30.44 -0.88 7.93
N TRP A 142 31.02 -1.26 9.09
CA TRP A 142 30.39 -1.05 10.38
C TRP A 142 30.36 0.44 10.72
N GLU A 143 31.50 1.12 10.63
CA GLU A 143 31.59 2.55 10.93
C GLU A 143 30.72 3.37 9.98
N ARG A 144 30.70 3.05 8.68
CA ARG A 144 29.79 3.66 7.71
C ARG A 144 28.32 3.30 7.92
N ARG A 145 28.01 2.29 8.75
CA ARG A 145 26.67 1.71 8.91
C ARG A 145 26.07 1.17 7.59
N ASP A 146 26.91 0.90 6.60
CA ASP A 146 26.54 0.30 5.31
C ASP A 146 25.93 -1.10 5.49
N ILE A 147 26.29 -1.78 6.59
CA ILE A 147 25.76 -3.10 6.90
C ILE A 147 24.24 -3.10 7.13
N PHE A 148 23.64 -1.96 7.51
CA PHE A 148 22.20 -1.87 7.77
C PHE A 148 21.43 -1.64 6.47
N GLN A 149 20.70 -2.67 6.06
CA GLN A 149 19.90 -2.69 4.86
C GLN A 149 18.44 -2.41 5.21
N LEU A 150 18.01 -1.21 4.87
CA LEU A 150 16.79 -0.63 5.42
C LEU A 150 15.52 -1.08 4.67
N GLY A 151 14.57 -1.58 5.45
CA GLY A 151 13.15 -1.69 5.09
C GLY A 151 12.30 -0.84 6.03
N PHE A 152 11.02 -0.68 5.72
CA PHE A 152 10.11 0.07 6.58
C PHE A 152 9.16 -0.87 7.34
N GLY A 153 8.81 -0.49 8.56
CA GLY A 153 7.88 -1.23 9.40
C GLY A 153 6.47 -1.18 8.80
N LEU A 154 5.95 -2.36 8.41
CA LEU A 154 4.62 -2.48 7.79
C LEU A 154 3.49 -1.97 8.70
N PHE A 155 3.62 -2.10 10.02
CA PHE A 155 2.68 -1.50 10.97
C PHE A 155 2.60 0.02 10.81
N HIS A 156 3.75 0.70 10.78
CA HIS A 156 3.81 2.16 10.62
C HIS A 156 3.31 2.62 9.25
N LEU A 157 3.53 1.81 8.21
CA LEU A 157 2.94 2.02 6.89
C LEU A 157 1.40 2.03 6.98
N CYS A 158 0.80 0.98 7.56
CA CYS A 158 -0.66 0.90 7.73
C CYS A 158 -1.19 2.05 8.59
N LEU A 159 -0.53 2.34 9.70
CA LEU A 159 -0.87 3.44 10.61
C LEU A 159 -0.98 4.78 9.87
N ASN A 160 0.05 5.12 9.09
CA ASN A 160 0.09 6.39 8.39
C ASN A 160 -0.84 6.42 7.18
N LEU A 161 -1.10 5.27 6.55
CA LEU A 161 -2.08 5.17 5.47
C LEU A 161 -3.50 5.45 5.97
N VAL A 162 -3.91 4.87 7.09
CA VAL A 162 -5.26 5.13 7.64
C VAL A 162 -5.41 6.56 8.15
N TRP A 163 -4.35 7.16 8.69
CA TRP A 163 -4.34 8.59 9.04
C TRP A 163 -4.41 9.50 7.82
N ALA A 164 -3.70 9.16 6.73
CA ALA A 164 -3.79 9.89 5.47
C ALA A 164 -5.22 9.86 4.91
N ILE A 165 -5.86 8.68 4.89
CA ILE A 165 -7.26 8.52 4.45
C ILE A 165 -8.20 9.30 5.36
N LEU A 166 -7.98 9.26 6.67
CA LEU A 166 -8.75 10.06 7.62
C LEU A 166 -8.67 11.55 7.29
N HIS A 167 -7.47 12.06 7.01
CA HIS A 167 -7.27 13.47 6.67
C HIS A 167 -7.96 13.84 5.35
N THR A 168 -7.77 13.04 4.31
CA THR A 168 -8.34 13.26 2.97
C THR A 168 -9.86 13.22 2.96
N HIS A 169 -10.47 12.29 3.69
CA HIS A 169 -11.93 12.04 3.67
C HIS A 169 -12.65 12.53 4.93
N ARG A 170 -11.99 13.35 5.76
CA ARG A 170 -12.53 13.80 7.06
C ARG A 170 -13.91 14.42 6.88
N GLY A 171 -13.99 15.46 6.04
CA GLY A 171 -15.17 16.29 5.85
C GLY A 171 -15.81 16.77 7.15
N SER A 172 -17.09 17.07 7.08
CA SER A 172 -17.94 17.50 8.18
C SER A 172 -19.16 16.60 8.33
N VAL A 173 -19.79 16.63 9.51
CA VAL A 173 -21.01 15.83 9.79
C VAL A 173 -22.16 16.15 8.82
N ASN A 174 -22.17 17.36 8.23
CA ASN A 174 -23.18 17.80 7.27
C ASN A 174 -22.88 17.35 5.84
N GLU A 175 -21.67 16.88 5.57
CA GLU A 175 -21.27 16.35 4.26
C GLU A 175 -21.56 14.84 4.23
N LEU A 176 -22.64 14.48 3.54
CA LEU A 176 -23.04 13.08 3.38
C LEU A 176 -21.91 12.27 2.74
N GLY A 177 -21.57 11.14 3.35
CA GLY A 177 -20.51 10.25 2.87
C GLY A 177 -19.10 10.61 3.35
N SER A 178 -18.92 11.70 4.10
CA SER A 178 -17.65 11.98 4.79
C SER A 178 -17.40 11.01 5.96
N LEU A 179 -16.15 10.88 6.40
CA LEU A 179 -15.84 10.11 7.59
C LEU A 179 -16.46 10.71 8.86
N ALA A 180 -16.53 12.04 8.96
CA ALA A 180 -17.22 12.71 10.06
C ALA A 180 -18.71 12.32 10.14
N TYR A 181 -19.40 12.25 8.99
CA TYR A 181 -20.77 11.75 8.89
C TYR A 181 -20.88 10.29 9.38
N PHE A 182 -20.03 9.39 8.89
CA PHE A 182 -20.07 7.99 9.29
C PHE A 182 -19.72 7.79 10.78
N PHE A 183 -18.77 8.55 11.32
CA PHE A 183 -18.44 8.48 12.75
C PHE A 183 -19.58 8.98 13.63
N ALA A 184 -20.34 9.99 13.19
CA ALA A 184 -21.55 10.41 13.89
C ALA A 184 -22.61 9.30 13.85
N LEU A 185 -22.84 8.70 12.67
CA LEU A 185 -23.80 7.61 12.48
C LEU A 185 -23.51 6.38 13.34
N MET A 186 -22.22 6.02 13.49
CA MET A 186 -21.79 4.88 14.31
C MET A 186 -21.49 5.25 15.78
N GLU A 187 -21.78 6.48 16.19
CA GLU A 187 -21.50 7.01 17.54
C GLU A 187 -20.00 6.96 17.96
N LYS A 188 -19.08 7.00 17.00
CA LYS A 188 -17.61 6.96 17.20
C LYS A 188 -16.96 8.34 17.20
N LYS A 189 -17.50 9.27 17.99
CA LYS A 189 -17.13 10.72 17.96
C LYS A 189 -15.64 11.03 18.20
N ARG A 190 -14.89 10.15 18.89
CA ARG A 190 -13.47 10.37 19.22
C ARG A 190 -12.50 10.06 18.06
N LEU A 191 -12.99 9.52 16.95
CA LEU A 191 -12.15 9.14 15.81
C LEU A 191 -11.90 10.28 14.81
N GLY A 192 -12.56 11.44 14.98
CA GLY A 192 -12.37 12.61 14.12
C GLY A 192 -11.09 13.42 14.41
N ASN A 193 -10.37 13.13 15.49
CA ASN A 193 -9.16 13.85 15.89
C ASN A 193 -8.00 13.59 14.89
N ASP A 194 -6.87 14.30 15.03
CA ASP A 194 -5.74 14.19 14.09
C ASP A 194 -4.99 12.86 14.17
N GLN A 195 -4.90 12.28 15.37
CA GLN A 195 -4.18 11.03 15.60
C GLN A 195 -5.00 10.11 16.53
N PRO A 196 -6.14 9.58 16.05
CA PRO A 196 -6.89 8.61 16.81
C PRO A 196 -6.11 7.31 16.94
N ASP A 197 -6.46 6.53 17.96
CA ASP A 197 -5.94 5.17 18.14
C ASP A 197 -6.10 4.36 16.85
N TYR A 198 -5.01 3.70 16.43
CA TYR A 198 -4.91 2.96 15.19
C TYR A 198 -5.96 1.86 15.07
N HIS A 199 -6.07 1.03 16.10
CA HIS A 199 -6.94 -0.14 16.06
C HIS A 199 -8.40 0.28 16.02
N SER A 200 -8.76 1.29 16.80
CA SER A 200 -10.11 1.85 16.82
C SER A 200 -10.48 2.50 15.49
N LEU A 201 -9.55 3.24 14.87
CA LEU A 201 -9.76 3.85 13.55
C LEU A 201 -9.89 2.77 12.47
N LEU A 202 -8.95 1.84 12.38
CA LEU A 202 -8.98 0.77 11.38
C LEU A 202 -10.26 -0.07 11.49
N ALA A 203 -10.71 -0.39 12.70
CA ALA A 203 -11.96 -1.12 12.91
C ALA A 203 -13.18 -0.33 12.39
N ALA A 204 -13.24 0.98 12.66
CA ALA A 204 -14.33 1.83 12.17
C ALA A 204 -14.31 1.96 10.64
N LEU A 205 -13.14 2.20 10.04
CA LEU A 205 -12.99 2.27 8.59
C LEU A 205 -13.37 0.94 7.91
N THR A 206 -12.97 -0.18 8.50
CA THR A 206 -13.36 -1.52 8.02
C THR A 206 -14.88 -1.72 8.08
N GLN A 207 -15.52 -1.30 9.17
CA GLN A 207 -16.98 -1.38 9.33
C GLN A 207 -17.71 -0.52 8.29
N ILE A 208 -17.24 0.70 8.03
CA ILE A 208 -17.77 1.58 6.98
C ILE A 208 -17.68 0.88 5.62
N LEU A 209 -16.48 0.40 5.27
CA LEU A 209 -16.27 -0.30 4.00
C LEU A 209 -17.22 -1.51 3.86
N HIS A 210 -17.32 -2.35 4.87
CA HIS A 210 -18.21 -3.52 4.83
C HIS A 210 -19.67 -3.11 4.61
N GLY A 211 -20.16 -2.07 5.30
CA GLY A 211 -21.50 -1.55 5.08
C GLY A 211 -21.73 -1.06 3.65
N LEU A 212 -20.77 -0.31 3.09
CA LEU A 212 -20.82 0.16 1.70
C LEU A 212 -20.84 -1.00 0.69
N LEU A 213 -19.99 -2.00 0.90
CA LEU A 213 -19.91 -3.18 0.04
C LEU A 213 -21.18 -4.03 0.12
N LEU A 214 -21.75 -4.24 1.31
CA LEU A 214 -23.00 -4.98 1.47
C LEU A 214 -24.17 -4.27 0.78
N ASN A 215 -24.25 -2.94 0.90
CA ASN A 215 -25.23 -2.16 0.15
C ASN A 215 -25.03 -2.31 -1.38
N ALA A 216 -23.78 -2.28 -1.86
CA ALA A 216 -23.48 -2.52 -3.27
C ALA A 216 -23.90 -3.93 -3.72
N TRP A 217 -23.68 -4.96 -2.89
CA TRP A 217 -24.16 -6.32 -3.16
C TRP A 217 -25.69 -6.39 -3.30
N VAL A 218 -26.44 -5.71 -2.42
CA VAL A 218 -27.90 -5.64 -2.52
C VAL A 218 -28.34 -5.03 -3.85
N LYS A 219 -27.63 -4.01 -4.34
CA LYS A 219 -27.95 -3.36 -5.62
C LYS A 219 -27.56 -4.20 -6.84
N GLU A 220 -26.43 -4.89 -6.80
CA GLU A 220 -25.84 -5.54 -7.98
C GLU A 220 -26.15 -7.02 -8.14
N CYS A 221 -26.62 -7.70 -7.09
CA CYS A 221 -26.85 -9.15 -7.15
C CYS A 221 -28.05 -9.53 -8.03
N GLY A 222 -29.00 -8.61 -8.28
CA GLY A 222 -30.20 -8.88 -9.07
C GLY A 222 -31.29 -9.65 -8.31
N PHE A 223 -31.14 -9.82 -7.00
CA PHE A 223 -32.12 -10.48 -6.14
C PHE A 223 -32.76 -9.48 -5.17
N PRO A 224 -33.99 -9.74 -4.68
CA PRO A 224 -34.66 -8.86 -3.72
C PRO A 224 -33.93 -8.70 -2.39
N SER A 225 -33.10 -9.67 -2.02
CA SER A 225 -32.29 -9.66 -0.80
C SER A 225 -31.03 -10.53 -0.95
N LEU A 226 -30.03 -10.29 -0.10
CA LEU A 226 -28.83 -11.14 -0.03
C LEU A 226 -29.16 -12.59 0.38
N LYS A 227 -30.24 -12.79 1.16
CA LYS A 227 -30.73 -14.12 1.51
C LYS A 227 -31.25 -14.87 0.29
N SER A 228 -32.13 -14.26 -0.48
CA SER A 228 -32.63 -14.87 -1.74
C SER A 228 -31.51 -15.10 -2.76
N PHE A 229 -30.46 -14.28 -2.73
CA PHE A 229 -29.26 -14.52 -3.52
C PHE A 229 -28.49 -15.73 -3.02
N ALA A 230 -28.27 -15.87 -1.71
CA ALA A 230 -27.64 -17.05 -1.12
C ALA A 230 -28.42 -18.33 -1.45
N ASP A 231 -29.75 -18.29 -1.35
CA ASP A 231 -30.65 -19.40 -1.66
C ASP A 231 -30.55 -19.86 -3.13
N SER A 232 -30.14 -18.96 -4.04
CA SER A 232 -29.90 -19.30 -5.45
C SER A 232 -28.61 -20.11 -5.66
N LYS A 233 -27.81 -20.32 -4.61
CA LYS A 233 -26.53 -21.05 -4.61
C LYS A 233 -25.59 -20.58 -5.73
N PRO A 234 -25.20 -19.29 -5.74
CA PRO A 234 -24.38 -18.75 -6.81
C PRO A 234 -23.03 -19.44 -6.87
N ASP A 235 -22.58 -19.73 -8.08
CA ASP A 235 -21.27 -20.30 -8.31
C ASP A 235 -20.14 -19.25 -8.10
N PRO A 236 -18.88 -19.67 -7.92
CA PRO A 236 -17.77 -18.76 -7.70
C PRO A 236 -17.57 -17.70 -8.81
N ASN A 237 -17.84 -18.02 -10.07
CA ASN A 237 -17.67 -17.07 -11.17
C ASN A 237 -18.77 -16.00 -11.15
N SER A 238 -20.01 -16.39 -10.81
CA SER A 238 -21.09 -15.42 -10.58
C SER A 238 -20.72 -14.41 -9.50
N LEU A 239 -20.14 -14.86 -8.38
CA LEU A 239 -19.65 -13.96 -7.33
C LEU A 239 -18.54 -13.02 -7.82
N ARG A 240 -17.56 -13.51 -8.59
CA ARG A 240 -16.52 -12.66 -9.18
C ARG A 240 -17.07 -11.62 -10.14
N ASN A 241 -18.02 -12.01 -10.98
CA ASN A 241 -18.63 -11.12 -11.97
C ASN A 241 -19.40 -9.98 -11.28
N ILE A 242 -20.17 -10.29 -10.24
CA ILE A 242 -20.86 -9.26 -9.45
C ILE A 242 -19.85 -8.37 -8.71
N ALA A 243 -18.84 -8.96 -8.06
CA ALA A 243 -17.80 -8.19 -7.37
C ALA A 243 -17.03 -7.25 -8.31
N SER A 244 -16.74 -7.69 -9.54
CA SER A 244 -16.13 -6.85 -10.58
C SER A 244 -17.03 -5.66 -10.95
N ARG A 245 -18.35 -5.88 -11.11
CA ARG A 245 -19.30 -4.77 -11.29
C ARG A 245 -19.32 -3.82 -10.09
N ILE A 246 -19.31 -4.36 -8.87
CA ILE A 246 -19.27 -3.54 -7.65
C ILE A 246 -18.02 -2.65 -7.64
N LEU A 247 -16.84 -3.18 -7.99
CA LEU A 247 -15.62 -2.39 -8.07
C LEU A 247 -15.75 -1.26 -9.09
N ASN A 248 -16.19 -1.58 -10.31
CA ASN A 248 -16.32 -0.59 -11.39
C ASN A 248 -17.35 0.51 -11.06
N THR A 249 -18.47 0.13 -10.44
CA THR A 249 -19.57 1.06 -10.15
C THR A 249 -19.29 1.88 -8.89
N TYR A 250 -18.73 1.28 -7.83
CA TYR A 250 -18.67 1.92 -6.50
C TYR A 250 -17.25 2.17 -5.97
N ALA A 251 -16.19 1.72 -6.65
CA ALA A 251 -14.80 1.88 -6.18
C ALA A 251 -13.82 2.36 -7.27
N THR A 252 -14.31 2.73 -8.45
CA THR A 252 -13.52 3.40 -9.49
C THR A 252 -13.88 4.89 -9.49
N PRO A 253 -12.92 5.82 -9.62
CA PRO A 253 -13.22 7.24 -9.78
C PRO A 253 -14.19 7.47 -10.96
N MET A 254 -15.07 8.46 -10.84
CA MET A 254 -15.86 8.90 -11.99
C MET A 254 -14.95 9.65 -12.97
N PRO A 255 -15.18 9.55 -14.29
CA PRO A 255 -14.45 10.35 -15.26
C PRO A 255 -14.57 11.83 -14.91
N GLU A 256 -13.45 12.54 -14.85
CA GLU A 256 -13.51 13.99 -14.78
C GLU A 256 -14.04 14.50 -16.12
N ALA A 257 -14.99 15.44 -16.10
CA ALA A 257 -15.37 16.13 -17.33
C ALA A 257 -14.13 16.89 -17.80
N ASP A 258 -13.66 16.63 -19.01
CA ASP A 258 -12.49 17.28 -19.60
C ASP A 258 -12.48 18.76 -19.22
N SER A 259 -11.46 19.19 -18.47
CA SER A 259 -11.17 20.61 -18.35
C SER A 259 -11.01 21.13 -19.77
N PRO A 260 -11.71 22.19 -20.22
CA PRO A 260 -11.50 22.73 -21.54
C PRO A 260 -10.02 23.08 -21.62
N GLU A 261 -9.28 22.31 -22.42
CA GLU A 261 -7.91 22.64 -22.76
C GLU A 261 -7.96 24.09 -23.24
N SER A 262 -7.15 24.94 -22.63
CA SER A 262 -6.89 26.26 -23.17
C SER A 262 -6.35 26.03 -24.58
N VAL A 263 -7.21 26.17 -25.58
CA VAL A 263 -6.83 26.22 -26.98
C VAL A 263 -5.84 27.38 -27.09
N LYS A 264 -4.56 27.05 -27.11
CA LYS A 264 -3.53 28.02 -27.48
C LYS A 264 -3.73 28.27 -28.96
N ASP A 265 -4.06 29.52 -29.29
CA ASP A 265 -4.13 30.01 -30.67
C ASP A 265 -2.86 29.58 -31.44
N PRO A 266 -3.00 28.90 -32.60
CA PRO A 266 -1.87 28.52 -33.41
C PRO A 266 -1.47 29.72 -34.29
N ALA A 267 -0.80 30.71 -33.69
CA ALA A 267 -0.26 31.85 -34.44
C ALA A 267 1.04 32.38 -33.81
N ALA A 268 2.09 31.56 -33.81
CA ALA A 268 3.49 31.98 -33.92
C ALA A 268 4.34 30.71 -34.06
N GLY A 269 4.79 30.43 -35.28
CA GLY A 269 5.66 29.29 -35.56
C GLY A 269 7.08 29.51 -35.05
N GLU A 270 7.72 28.40 -34.70
CA GLU A 270 9.12 28.16 -35.05
C GLU A 270 9.32 26.63 -35.16
N GLU A 271 9.93 26.25 -36.27
CA GLU A 271 10.17 24.87 -36.71
C GLU A 271 11.24 24.20 -35.86
N SER A 272 10.95 23.01 -35.34
CA SER A 272 11.99 22.00 -35.16
C SER A 272 11.39 20.60 -35.35
N SER A 273 11.80 19.97 -36.43
CA SER A 273 11.54 18.58 -36.77
C SER A 273 12.21 17.63 -35.77
N ASP A 274 11.42 16.78 -35.11
CA ASP A 274 11.83 15.40 -34.90
C ASP A 274 10.59 14.49 -34.83
N SER A 275 10.63 13.45 -35.65
CA SER A 275 9.54 12.51 -35.89
C SER A 275 9.73 11.29 -35.00
N GLY A 276 8.90 11.17 -33.97
CA GLY A 276 8.77 9.97 -33.14
C GLY A 276 7.34 9.86 -32.63
N SER A 277 6.46 9.27 -33.44
CA SER A 277 5.08 8.99 -33.04
C SER A 277 5.05 7.76 -32.15
N ASP A 278 4.98 7.95 -30.84
CA ASP A 278 4.45 6.93 -29.93
C ASP A 278 3.22 7.50 -29.25
N GLY A 279 2.07 6.95 -29.63
CA GLY A 279 0.75 7.39 -29.18
C GLY A 279 0.62 7.34 -27.66
N GLU A 280 0.39 8.51 -27.08
CA GLU A 280 -0.25 8.65 -25.78
C GLU A 280 -1.68 8.12 -25.88
N ALA A 281 -1.85 6.85 -25.50
CA ALA A 281 -3.13 6.34 -25.07
C ALA A 281 -3.11 6.25 -23.54
N ASP A 282 -4.08 6.94 -22.96
CA ASP A 282 -4.53 6.84 -21.58
C ASP A 282 -4.66 5.37 -21.15
N VAL A 283 -3.75 4.88 -20.32
CA VAL A 283 -3.87 3.54 -19.70
C VAL A 283 -3.63 3.67 -18.20
N LEU A 284 -4.59 4.26 -17.51
CA LEU A 284 -4.60 4.29 -16.04
C LEU A 284 -5.39 3.12 -15.43
N PHE A 285 -6.25 2.41 -16.15
CA PHE A 285 -6.90 1.18 -15.66
C PHE A 285 -7.28 0.22 -16.82
N PRO A 286 -6.88 -1.07 -16.81
CA PRO A 286 -7.12 -2.00 -17.92
C PRO A 286 -8.51 -2.66 -17.87
N PHE A 287 -9.48 -2.11 -17.13
CA PHE A 287 -10.77 -2.75 -16.92
C PHE A 287 -11.87 -1.97 -17.63
N ASN A 288 -12.61 -2.66 -18.50
CA ASN A 288 -13.74 -2.16 -19.29
C ASN A 288 -14.58 -1.18 -18.46
N ILE A 289 -14.40 0.12 -18.71
CA ILE A 289 -15.25 1.17 -18.18
C ILE A 289 -16.63 0.93 -18.81
N SER A 290 -17.63 0.63 -17.98
CA SER A 290 -19.01 0.57 -18.43
C SER A 290 -19.35 1.89 -19.11
N LEU A 291 -19.76 1.83 -20.39
CA LEU A 291 -20.19 2.96 -21.23
C LEU A 291 -21.52 3.59 -20.77
N ALA A 292 -21.83 3.52 -19.47
CA ALA A 292 -22.89 4.33 -18.89
C ALA A 292 -22.51 5.81 -19.10
N PRO A 293 -23.48 6.72 -19.39
CA PRO A 293 -23.17 8.13 -19.58
C PRO A 293 -22.38 8.64 -18.38
N ALA A 294 -21.24 9.27 -18.65
CA ALA A 294 -20.35 9.79 -17.61
C ALA A 294 -21.15 10.74 -16.71
N GLN A 295 -21.42 10.31 -15.48
CA GLN A 295 -22.05 11.16 -14.47
C GLN A 295 -21.01 12.19 -14.04
N ASN A 296 -21.37 13.48 -14.09
CA ASN A 296 -20.47 14.53 -13.67
C ASN A 296 -20.28 14.45 -12.14
N PRO A 297 -19.04 14.41 -11.62
CA PRO A 297 -18.79 14.41 -10.18
C PRO A 297 -19.47 15.54 -9.40
N LYS A 298 -19.78 16.65 -10.07
CA LYS A 298 -20.46 17.80 -9.47
C LYS A 298 -21.96 17.59 -9.25
N ASP A 299 -22.58 16.62 -9.94
CA ASP A 299 -24.01 16.36 -9.85
C ASP A 299 -24.36 15.56 -8.58
N ASP A 300 -23.47 14.68 -8.14
CA ASP A 300 -23.60 13.91 -6.90
C ASP A 300 -22.25 13.80 -6.17
N VAL A 301 -21.93 14.87 -5.44
CA VAL A 301 -20.68 14.99 -4.67
C VAL A 301 -20.58 13.91 -3.59
N ALA A 302 -21.71 13.55 -2.97
CA ALA A 302 -21.74 12.53 -1.92
C ALA A 302 -21.36 11.15 -2.50
N TYR A 303 -21.96 10.78 -3.63
CA TYR A 303 -21.63 9.55 -4.33
C TYR A 303 -20.18 9.53 -4.80
N HIS A 304 -19.69 10.65 -5.35
CA HIS A 304 -18.28 10.78 -5.75
C HIS A 304 -17.31 10.52 -4.59
N ASN A 305 -17.53 11.19 -3.45
CA ASN A 305 -16.68 11.05 -2.28
C ASN A 305 -16.72 9.62 -1.72
N ILE A 306 -17.89 8.99 -1.67
CA ILE A 306 -18.04 7.60 -1.24
C ILE A 306 -17.28 6.64 -2.17
N ARG A 307 -17.28 6.88 -3.49
CA ARG A 307 -16.52 6.05 -4.43
C ARG A 307 -15.02 6.12 -4.16
N LEU A 308 -14.49 7.34 -3.98
CA LEU A 308 -13.08 7.55 -3.65
C LEU A 308 -12.70 6.92 -2.30
N LEU A 309 -13.53 7.12 -1.27
CA LEU A 309 -13.32 6.50 0.04
C LEU A 309 -13.33 4.97 -0.06
N THR A 310 -14.31 4.39 -0.77
CA THR A 310 -14.43 2.93 -0.95
C THR A 310 -13.18 2.34 -1.59
N ARG A 311 -12.66 2.97 -2.65
CA ARG A 311 -11.41 2.58 -3.33
C ARG A 311 -10.22 2.52 -2.35
N GLU A 312 -10.06 3.56 -1.55
CA GLU A 312 -8.91 3.69 -0.65
C GLU A 312 -9.02 2.73 0.53
N LEU A 313 -10.22 2.56 1.09
CA LEU A 313 -10.48 1.57 2.12
C LEU A 313 -10.26 0.14 1.63
N LEU A 314 -10.67 -0.20 0.40
CA LEU A 314 -10.35 -1.49 -0.20
C LEU A 314 -8.85 -1.73 -0.27
N THR A 315 -8.09 -0.71 -0.67
CA THR A 315 -6.61 -0.78 -0.73
C THR A 315 -6.01 -1.06 0.66
N VAL A 316 -6.51 -0.38 1.71
CA VAL A 316 -6.11 -0.64 3.10
C VAL A 316 -6.36 -2.09 3.49
N ILE A 317 -7.56 -2.62 3.22
CA ILE A 317 -7.91 -3.99 3.61
C ILE A 317 -7.08 -5.02 2.83
N VAL A 318 -6.80 -4.79 1.55
CA VAL A 318 -5.90 -5.64 0.78
C VAL A 318 -4.50 -5.66 1.40
N LEU A 319 -3.95 -4.49 1.77
CA LEU A 319 -2.64 -4.39 2.42
C LEU A 319 -2.62 -5.11 3.78
N VAL A 320 -3.59 -4.82 4.66
CA VAL A 320 -3.67 -5.43 6.00
C VAL A 320 -3.79 -6.96 5.90
N ARG A 321 -4.58 -7.47 4.94
CA ARG A 321 -4.70 -8.91 4.70
C ARG A 321 -3.41 -9.51 4.16
N ALA A 322 -2.73 -8.86 3.21
CA ALA A 322 -1.45 -9.34 2.70
C ALA A 322 -0.39 -9.48 3.81
N ILE A 323 -0.34 -8.50 4.73
CA ILE A 323 0.53 -8.54 5.92
C ILE A 323 0.12 -9.68 6.85
N SER A 324 -1.17 -9.79 7.18
CA SER A 324 -1.69 -10.81 8.08
C SER A 324 -1.51 -12.23 7.54
N ASP A 325 -1.56 -12.41 6.22
CA ASP A 325 -1.35 -13.68 5.55
C ASP A 325 0.15 -14.03 5.44
N GLY A 326 1.06 -13.13 5.86
CA GLY A 326 2.49 -13.33 5.78
C GLY A 326 3.01 -13.42 4.35
N ASP A 327 2.38 -12.71 3.40
CA ASP A 327 2.73 -12.75 1.98
C ASP A 327 3.32 -11.41 1.53
N ILE A 328 4.63 -11.31 1.63
CA ILE A 328 5.38 -10.11 1.24
C ILE A 328 5.27 -9.84 -0.26
N GLY A 329 5.11 -10.86 -1.10
CA GLY A 329 4.93 -10.68 -2.54
C GLY A 329 3.64 -9.93 -2.84
N ARG A 330 2.57 -10.19 -2.07
CA ARG A 330 1.33 -9.42 -2.17
C ARG A 330 1.51 -7.98 -1.71
N VAL A 331 2.28 -7.71 -0.67
CA VAL A 331 2.61 -6.34 -0.25
C VAL A 331 3.40 -5.60 -1.33
N GLU A 332 4.37 -6.26 -1.95
CA GLU A 332 5.21 -5.68 -3.03
C GLU A 332 4.39 -5.20 -4.23
N VAL A 333 3.35 -5.95 -4.62
CA VAL A 333 2.42 -5.56 -5.68
C VAL A 333 1.74 -4.22 -5.39
N LEU A 334 1.50 -3.89 -4.12
CA LEU A 334 0.83 -2.64 -3.73
C LEU A 334 1.78 -1.44 -3.64
N LEU A 335 3.11 -1.64 -3.56
CA LEU A 335 4.05 -0.55 -3.28
C LEU A 335 3.96 0.63 -4.27
N PRO A 336 3.93 0.41 -5.60
CA PRO A 336 3.61 1.45 -6.58
C PRO A 336 2.40 2.31 -6.22
N HIS A 337 1.28 1.67 -5.93
CA HIS A 337 0.01 2.33 -5.68
C HIS A 337 0.05 3.10 -4.36
N LEU A 338 0.63 2.49 -3.32
CA LEU A 338 0.82 3.13 -2.03
C LEU A 338 1.75 4.35 -2.12
N ALA A 339 2.83 4.29 -2.90
CA ALA A 339 3.71 5.44 -3.12
C ALA A 339 2.94 6.63 -3.72
N MET A 340 2.07 6.38 -4.71
CA MET A 340 1.21 7.40 -5.30
C MET A 340 0.16 7.94 -4.32
N MET A 341 -0.47 7.07 -3.53
CA MET A 341 -1.43 7.48 -2.49
C MET A 341 -0.79 8.38 -1.43
N PHE A 342 0.37 8.00 -0.88
CA PHE A 342 1.08 8.82 0.10
C PHE A 342 1.56 10.14 -0.51
N ARG A 343 1.97 10.15 -1.78
CA ARG A 343 2.33 11.40 -2.47
C ARG A 343 1.11 12.32 -2.62
N GLY A 344 -0.03 11.78 -3.07
CA GLY A 344 -1.26 12.54 -3.26
C GLY A 344 -1.83 13.09 -1.95
N ALA A 345 -1.70 12.34 -0.84
CA ALA A 345 -2.13 12.79 0.48
C ALA A 345 -1.13 13.75 1.18
N GLY A 346 -0.05 14.17 0.52
CA GLY A 346 0.98 15.04 1.11
C GLY A 346 1.92 14.36 2.12
N CYS A 347 1.79 13.04 2.31
CA CYS A 347 2.60 12.22 3.20
C CYS A 347 3.95 11.82 2.56
N ASN A 348 4.73 12.81 2.16
CA ASN A 348 5.95 12.64 1.35
C ASN A 348 7.01 11.74 2.01
N LYS A 349 7.12 11.74 3.34
CA LYS A 349 8.09 10.92 4.05
C LYS A 349 7.87 9.42 3.81
N TYR A 350 6.62 8.96 3.91
CA TYR A 350 6.28 7.55 3.67
C TYR A 350 6.33 7.19 2.19
N CYS A 351 5.98 8.11 1.30
CA CYS A 351 6.25 7.95 -0.13
C CYS A 351 7.75 7.68 -0.37
N SER A 352 8.64 8.50 0.21
CA SER A 352 10.08 8.31 0.11
C SER A 352 10.58 6.98 0.68
N GLU A 353 10.04 6.50 1.82
CA GLU A 353 10.40 5.18 2.34
C GLU A 353 10.05 4.05 1.36
N ILE A 354 8.86 4.12 0.75
CA ILE A 354 8.44 3.13 -0.25
C ILE A 354 9.35 3.19 -1.47
N LEU A 355 9.70 4.38 -1.96
CA LEU A 355 10.61 4.54 -3.10
C LEU A 355 12.00 4.00 -2.78
N HIS A 356 12.55 4.27 -1.60
CA HIS A 356 13.82 3.69 -1.16
C HIS A 356 13.75 2.15 -1.13
N PHE A 357 12.65 1.59 -0.64
CA PHE A 357 12.46 0.14 -0.60
C PHE A 357 12.34 -0.46 -2.01
N ILE A 358 11.58 0.15 -2.92
CA ILE A 358 11.49 -0.28 -4.32
C ILE A 358 12.87 -0.23 -4.99
N HIS A 359 13.63 0.85 -4.79
CA HIS A 359 15.00 0.97 -5.30
C HIS A 359 15.89 -0.15 -4.79
N ASN A 360 15.80 -0.44 -3.47
CA ASN A 360 16.60 -1.49 -2.88
C ASN A 360 16.24 -2.86 -3.45
N LEU A 361 14.96 -3.22 -3.50
CA LEU A 361 14.50 -4.49 -4.06
C LEU A 361 14.91 -4.70 -5.52
N LYS A 362 14.79 -3.65 -6.35
CA LYS A 362 15.03 -3.77 -7.80
C LYS A 362 16.51 -3.68 -8.18
N HIS A 363 17.25 -2.78 -7.54
CA HIS A 363 18.57 -2.37 -8.04
C HIS A 363 19.71 -2.69 -7.08
N VAL A 364 19.49 -2.65 -5.76
CA VAL A 364 20.58 -2.70 -4.76
C VAL A 364 20.73 -4.07 -4.13
N TRP A 365 19.69 -4.63 -3.55
CA TRP A 365 19.73 -5.92 -2.87
C TRP A 365 19.98 -7.05 -3.86
N THR A 366 20.74 -8.06 -3.42
CA THR A 366 20.89 -9.28 -4.20
C THR A 366 19.61 -10.12 -4.09
N PRO A 367 19.28 -10.96 -5.08
CA PRO A 367 18.10 -11.83 -5.00
C PRO A 367 18.09 -12.69 -3.73
N GLU A 368 19.24 -13.18 -3.29
CA GLU A 368 19.38 -13.98 -2.08
C GLU A 368 18.99 -13.13 -0.86
N PHE A 369 19.50 -11.90 -0.76
CA PHE A 369 19.16 -11.00 0.35
C PHE A 369 17.68 -10.57 0.35
N ALA A 370 17.11 -10.33 -0.82
CA ALA A 370 15.75 -9.83 -0.92
C ALA A 370 14.68 -10.93 -0.77
N PHE A 371 14.97 -12.16 -1.21
CA PHE A 371 13.92 -13.15 -1.48
C PHE A 371 14.17 -14.55 -0.91
N GLU A 372 15.37 -14.90 -0.46
CA GLU A 372 15.65 -16.22 0.12
C GLU A 372 15.50 -16.19 1.65
N TYR A 373 14.78 -17.19 2.18
CA TYR A 373 14.46 -17.37 3.61
C TYR A 373 15.35 -18.40 4.28
#